data_AF-A0AAD7FKF1-F1
#
_entry.id   AF-A0AAD7FKF1-F1
#
_cell.length_a   1.000
_cell.length_b   1.000
_cell.length_c   1.000
_cell.angle_alpha   90.00
_cell.angle_beta   90.00
_cell.angle_gamma   90.00
#
_symmetry.space_group_name_H-M   'P 1'
#
loop_
_entity.id
_entity.type
_entity.pdbx_description
1 polymer ?
#
loop_
_entity_poly.entity_id
_entity_poly.type
_entity_poly.pdbx_seq_one_letter_code
_entity_poly.pdbx_strand_id
1 'polypeptide(L)'
;MGELKAEQTVFLQILLSLSYNSLLLTPCACGIEKRVRKVGCSDCLQAELLCPQCWLNKHRTMPTHWARMWNAKEQFFQKGDFCQVLKNTTIGLGHYGQRCPDADLGHTFTLVESNGIHATAISFCRCQTADGQRGEPEFQQLLRAGIFPGSVKEPKTGYTLGLLEHYRQERNQGKGSAYNFVHVLQ
;
A
#
# COMPACT_ATOMS: atom_id res chain seq x y z
N MET A 1 -13.41 -28.81 19.28
CA MET A 1 -14.09 -28.92 17.96
C MET A 1 -15.62 -28.70 18.03
N GLY A 2 -16.27 -28.83 19.21
CA GLY A 2 -17.71 -28.56 19.37
C GLY A 2 -18.09 -27.08 19.46
N GLU A 3 -17.25 -26.26 20.10
CA GLU A 3 -17.51 -24.80 20.29
C GLU A 3 -17.58 -24.03 18.96
N LEU A 4 -16.65 -24.27 18.03
CA LEU A 4 -16.67 -23.63 16.71
C LEU A 4 -17.90 -24.01 15.87
N LYS A 5 -18.42 -25.23 16.05
CA LYS A 5 -19.65 -25.68 15.36
C LYS A 5 -20.88 -24.98 15.94
N ALA A 6 -20.92 -24.74 17.25
CA ALA A 6 -22.01 -24.02 17.89
C ALA A 6 -22.11 -22.57 17.39
N GLU A 7 -20.96 -21.93 17.15
CA GLU A 7 -20.89 -20.53 16.70
C GLU A 7 -20.76 -20.36 15.18
N GLN A 8 -20.83 -21.46 14.40
CA GLN A 8 -20.51 -21.45 12.96
C GLN A 8 -21.29 -20.38 12.18
N THR A 9 -22.58 -20.22 12.48
CA THR A 9 -23.45 -19.20 11.84
C THR A 9 -22.97 -17.79 12.12
N VAL A 10 -22.58 -17.50 13.37
CA VAL A 10 -22.07 -16.19 13.78
C VAL A 10 -20.75 -15.90 13.09
N PHE A 11 -19.83 -16.87 13.07
CA PHE A 11 -18.56 -16.75 12.34
C PHE A 11 -18.77 -16.41 10.87
N LEU A 12 -19.64 -17.16 10.18
CA LEU A 12 -19.93 -16.92 8.76
C LEU A 12 -20.56 -15.55 8.53
N GLN A 13 -21.53 -15.14 9.35
CA GLN A 13 -22.14 -13.81 9.25
C GLN A 13 -21.11 -12.68 9.44
N ILE A 14 -20.25 -12.78 10.45
CA ILE A 14 -19.20 -11.79 10.70
C ILE A 14 -18.21 -11.76 9.53
N LEU A 15 -17.70 -12.90 9.08
CA LEU A 15 -16.76 -12.96 7.95
C LEU A 15 -17.37 -12.41 6.66
N LEU A 16 -18.64 -12.69 6.38
CA LEU A 16 -19.36 -12.11 5.24
C LEU A 16 -19.56 -10.60 5.39
N SER A 17 -19.79 -10.10 6.61
CA SER A 17 -19.88 -8.65 6.88
C SER A 17 -18.55 -7.90 6.64
N LEU A 18 -17.40 -8.59 6.67
CA LEU A 18 -16.11 -8.01 6.24
C LEU A 18 -16.05 -7.79 4.72
N SER A 19 -16.91 -8.48 3.96
CA SER A 19 -17.03 -8.38 2.51
C SER A 19 -18.12 -7.39 2.07
N TYR A 20 -19.21 -7.28 2.85
CA TYR A 20 -20.32 -6.35 2.66
C TYR A 20 -20.40 -5.34 3.81
N ASN A 21 -20.08 -4.07 3.54
CA ASN A 21 -20.04 -3.04 4.56
C ASN A 21 -21.22 -2.07 4.40
N SER A 22 -22.05 -1.94 5.45
CA SER A 22 -23.25 -1.09 5.46
C SER A 22 -22.99 0.40 5.26
N LEU A 23 -21.74 0.85 5.47
CA LEU A 23 -21.34 2.24 5.27
C LEU A 23 -20.94 2.55 3.83
N LEU A 24 -20.96 1.57 2.93
CA LEU A 24 -20.64 1.78 1.51
C LEU A 24 -21.53 2.88 0.89
N LEU A 25 -20.91 3.80 0.18
CA LEU A 25 -21.52 4.98 -0.46
C LEU A 25 -22.17 6.01 0.49
N THR A 26 -22.04 5.83 1.81
CA THR A 26 -22.46 6.85 2.79
C THR A 26 -21.45 8.01 2.92
N PRO A 27 -21.84 9.19 3.43
CA PRO A 27 -20.94 10.35 3.58
C PRO A 27 -19.74 10.06 4.49
N CYS A 28 -18.52 10.31 4.02
CA CYS A 28 -17.30 10.03 4.78
C CYS A 28 -17.19 10.86 6.07
N ALA A 29 -16.55 10.30 7.09
CA ALA A 29 -16.34 10.96 8.39
C ALA A 29 -15.54 12.29 8.32
N CYS A 30 -14.88 12.58 7.20
CA CYS A 30 -14.17 13.85 7.01
C CYS A 30 -15.09 15.06 6.83
N GLY A 31 -16.40 14.87 6.66
CA GLY A 31 -17.38 15.95 6.56
C GLY A 31 -17.34 16.75 5.25
N ILE A 32 -16.44 16.41 4.32
CA ILE A 32 -16.36 17.09 3.02
C ILE A 32 -17.52 16.62 2.13
N GLU A 33 -18.28 17.59 1.63
CA GLU A 33 -19.44 17.35 0.77
C GLU A 33 -19.08 16.45 -0.43
N LYS A 34 -20.01 15.57 -0.81
CA LYS A 34 -19.88 14.63 -1.95
C LYS A 34 -18.78 13.57 -1.81
N ARG A 35 -17.95 13.58 -0.75
CA ARG A 35 -17.00 12.48 -0.49
C ARG A 35 -17.69 11.34 0.24
N VAL A 36 -17.87 10.24 -0.47
CA VAL A 36 -18.48 9.02 0.07
C VAL A 36 -17.46 7.94 0.37
N ARG A 37 -17.82 7.04 1.29
CA ARG A 37 -17.04 5.85 1.64
C ARG A 37 -17.08 4.83 0.51
N LYS A 38 -15.92 4.54 -0.08
CA LYS A 38 -15.81 3.60 -1.22
C LYS A 38 -14.48 2.86 -1.31
N VAL A 39 -13.56 3.09 -0.37
CA VAL A 39 -12.24 2.46 -0.33
C VAL A 39 -11.99 1.89 1.06
N GLY A 40 -11.76 0.58 1.14
CA GLY A 40 -11.28 -0.11 2.33
C GLY A 40 -9.83 -0.55 2.18
N CYS A 41 -9.28 -1.21 3.19
CA CYS A 41 -7.94 -1.79 3.17
C CYS A 41 -8.05 -3.31 3.38
N SER A 42 -7.21 -4.11 2.69
CA SER A 42 -7.13 -5.55 2.91
C SER A 42 -6.20 -5.93 4.06
N ASP A 43 -5.16 -5.13 4.31
CA ASP A 43 -4.08 -5.47 5.24
C ASP A 43 -4.27 -4.88 6.65
N CYS A 44 -4.98 -3.76 6.79
CA CYS A 44 -5.30 -3.18 8.09
C CYS A 44 -6.24 -4.10 8.89
N LEU A 45 -5.85 -4.46 10.11
CA LEU A 45 -6.66 -5.30 11.01
C LEU A 45 -8.04 -4.69 11.34
N GLN A 46 -8.10 -3.35 11.45
CA GLN A 46 -9.33 -2.60 11.73
C GLN A 46 -9.62 -1.64 10.59
N ALA A 47 -9.72 -2.19 9.37
CA ALA A 47 -10.02 -1.41 8.18
C ALA A 47 -11.46 -0.87 8.20
N GLU A 48 -11.60 0.45 8.18
CA GLU A 48 -12.86 1.13 7.94
C GLU A 48 -12.99 1.50 6.44
N LEU A 49 -14.22 1.67 5.94
CA LEU A 49 -14.42 2.27 4.63
C LEU A 49 -14.27 3.79 4.70
N LEU A 50 -13.44 4.33 3.80
CA LEU A 50 -13.11 5.74 3.69
C LEU A 50 -13.43 6.26 2.30
N CYS A 51 -13.50 7.59 2.16
CA CYS A 51 -13.35 8.19 0.84
C CYS A 51 -11.90 8.03 0.35
N PRO A 52 -11.64 8.07 -0.96
CA PRO A 52 -10.30 7.85 -1.51
C PRO A 52 -9.22 8.72 -0.88
N GLN A 53 -9.48 10.02 -0.70
CA GLN A 53 -8.50 10.93 -0.11
C GLN A 53 -8.17 10.60 1.35
N CYS A 54 -9.17 10.26 2.16
CA CYS A 54 -8.95 9.86 3.55
C CYS A 54 -8.18 8.55 3.63
N TRP A 55 -8.46 7.61 2.73
CA TRP A 55 -7.72 6.36 2.65
C TRP A 55 -6.24 6.63 2.33
N LEU A 56 -5.95 7.45 1.32
CA LEU A 56 -4.58 7.84 0.94
C LEU A 56 -3.85 8.52 2.10
N ASN A 57 -4.50 9.47 2.77
CA ASN A 57 -3.90 10.17 3.90
C ASN A 57 -3.56 9.22 5.07
N LYS A 58 -4.42 8.22 5.33
CA LYS A 58 -4.22 7.23 6.40
C LYS A 58 -3.14 6.20 6.07
N HIS A 59 -2.96 5.88 4.78
CA HIS A 59 -1.99 4.87 4.30
C HIS A 59 -0.70 5.47 3.72
N ARG A 60 -0.50 6.79 3.80
CA ARG A 60 0.70 7.44 3.22
C ARG A 60 2.04 6.91 3.77
N THR A 61 2.05 6.40 5.00
CA THR A 61 3.23 5.78 5.63
C THR A 61 3.22 4.25 5.56
N MET A 62 2.18 3.66 4.97
CA MET A 62 2.02 2.22 4.74
C MET A 62 1.48 2.01 3.30
N PRO A 63 2.18 2.51 2.28
CA PRO A 63 1.64 2.57 0.92
C PRO A 63 1.59 1.20 0.23
N THR A 64 2.19 0.16 0.82
CA THR A 64 2.13 -1.22 0.35
C THR A 64 0.84 -1.95 0.77
N HIS A 65 -0.04 -1.31 1.54
CA HIS A 65 -1.35 -1.90 1.79
C HIS A 65 -2.21 -1.91 0.52
N TRP A 66 -2.90 -3.02 0.29
CA TRP A 66 -3.83 -3.21 -0.81
C TRP A 66 -5.17 -2.52 -0.53
N ALA A 67 -5.53 -1.59 -1.41
CA ALA A 67 -6.84 -0.95 -1.38
C ALA A 67 -7.92 -1.94 -1.87
N ARG A 68 -9.08 -1.87 -1.24
CA ARG A 68 -10.33 -2.48 -1.71
C ARG A 68 -11.22 -1.36 -2.25
N MET A 69 -11.23 -1.16 -3.55
CA MET A 69 -11.92 -0.07 -4.22
C MET A 69 -13.29 -0.54 -4.75
N TRP A 70 -14.36 0.14 -4.37
CA TRP A 70 -15.70 -0.20 -4.86
C TRP A 70 -15.81 0.11 -6.36
N ASN A 71 -16.08 -0.93 -7.16
CA ASN A 71 -16.45 -0.79 -8.55
C ASN A 71 -17.99 -0.75 -8.65
N ALA A 72 -18.54 0.43 -8.93
CA ALA A 72 -19.99 0.63 -9.01
C ALA A 72 -20.64 -0.07 -10.21
N LYS A 73 -19.89 -0.30 -11.30
CA LYS A 73 -20.41 -0.95 -12.51
C LYS A 73 -20.60 -2.44 -12.29
N GLU A 74 -19.57 -3.08 -11.73
CA GLU A 74 -19.58 -4.54 -11.52
C GLU A 74 -20.12 -4.94 -10.13
N GLN A 75 -20.40 -3.95 -9.27
CA GLN A 75 -20.94 -4.13 -7.91
C GLN A 75 -20.07 -5.01 -6.98
N PHE A 76 -18.75 -4.90 -7.09
CA PHE A 76 -17.83 -5.57 -6.18
C PHE A 76 -16.59 -4.72 -5.88
N PHE A 77 -15.86 -5.09 -4.81
CA PHE A 77 -14.59 -4.46 -4.46
C PHE A 77 -13.45 -5.04 -5.30
N GLN A 78 -12.77 -4.19 -6.04
CA GLN A 78 -11.55 -4.53 -6.77
C GLN A 78 -10.32 -4.23 -5.90
N LYS A 79 -9.34 -5.13 -5.94
CA LYS A 79 -8.02 -4.89 -5.36
C LYS A 79 -7.31 -3.81 -6.18
N GLY A 80 -6.69 -2.85 -5.51
CA GLY A 80 -5.94 -1.79 -6.16
C GLY A 80 -4.72 -1.37 -5.37
N ASP A 81 -3.68 -0.93 -6.07
CA ASP A 81 -2.50 -0.32 -5.47
C ASP A 81 -2.80 1.10 -4.93
N PHE A 82 -1.96 1.62 -4.02
CA PHE A 82 -2.04 2.98 -3.49
C PHE A 82 -2.25 4.03 -4.59
N CYS A 83 -1.49 3.95 -5.69
CA CYS A 83 -1.55 4.92 -6.77
C CYS A 83 -2.81 4.81 -7.65
N GLN A 84 -3.58 3.71 -7.53
CA GLN A 84 -4.81 3.48 -8.29
C GLN A 84 -6.05 4.07 -7.61
N VAL A 85 -5.95 4.42 -6.31
CA VAL A 85 -7.08 4.92 -5.51
C VAL A 85 -7.60 6.27 -6.02
N LEU A 86 -6.71 7.15 -6.46
CA LEU A 86 -7.04 8.40 -7.16
C LEU A 86 -6.03 8.65 -8.29
N LYS A 87 -6.50 9.25 -9.39
CA LYS A 87 -5.64 9.66 -10.50
C LYS A 87 -4.53 10.59 -10.02
N ASN A 88 -3.34 10.45 -10.60
CA ASN A 88 -2.15 11.25 -10.31
C ASN A 88 -1.66 11.14 -8.85
N THR A 89 -1.98 10.04 -8.18
CA THR A 89 -1.42 9.71 -6.87
C THR A 89 -0.05 9.08 -7.05
N THR A 90 0.89 9.45 -6.20
CA THR A 90 2.22 8.85 -6.09
C THR A 90 2.54 8.60 -4.62
N ILE A 91 3.44 7.65 -4.38
CA ILE A 91 4.06 7.47 -3.07
C ILE A 91 5.14 8.54 -2.94
N GLY A 92 4.94 9.50 -2.05
CA GLY A 92 5.94 10.53 -1.76
C GLY A 92 7.03 9.98 -0.84
N LEU A 93 8.30 10.09 -1.25
CA LEU A 93 9.43 9.79 -0.38
C LEU A 93 9.80 10.99 0.48
N GLY A 94 10.17 10.71 1.73
CA GLY A 94 10.40 11.73 2.75
C GLY A 94 9.10 12.31 3.30
N HIS A 95 9.23 13.31 4.17
CA HIS A 95 8.11 14.04 4.81
C HIS A 95 6.99 13.15 5.38
N TYR A 96 7.31 11.94 5.85
CA TYR A 96 6.33 10.96 6.34
C TYR A 96 5.19 10.68 5.34
N GLY A 97 5.52 10.60 4.05
CA GLY A 97 4.58 10.34 2.96
C GLY A 97 3.69 11.54 2.59
N GLN A 98 3.94 12.72 3.16
CA GLN A 98 3.23 13.93 2.78
C GLN A 98 3.63 14.37 1.38
N ARG A 99 2.71 15.05 0.69
CA ARG A 99 3.00 15.66 -0.59
C ARG A 99 4.07 16.75 -0.40
N CYS A 100 5.22 16.56 -1.04
CA CYS A 100 6.27 17.56 -1.09
C CYS A 100 6.02 18.53 -2.25
N PRO A 101 5.98 19.86 -2.02
CA PRO A 101 5.84 20.85 -3.08
C PRO A 101 6.99 20.86 -4.08
N ASP A 102 8.19 20.53 -3.60
CA ASP A 102 9.43 20.47 -4.39
C ASP A 102 9.69 19.07 -4.96
N ALA A 103 8.74 18.15 -4.86
CA ALA A 103 8.90 16.82 -5.43
C ALA A 103 9.01 16.87 -6.95
N ASP A 104 9.71 15.89 -7.52
CA ASP A 104 9.64 15.66 -8.95
C ASP A 104 8.31 15.04 -9.38
N LEU A 105 8.13 14.93 -10.70
CA LEU A 105 6.99 14.23 -11.28
C LEU A 105 7.04 12.74 -10.89
N GLY A 106 5.88 12.14 -10.70
CA GLY A 106 5.76 10.72 -10.41
C GLY A 106 6.38 9.83 -11.47
N HIS A 107 7.22 8.89 -11.05
CA HIS A 107 7.83 7.87 -11.90
C HIS A 107 7.14 6.53 -11.67
N THR A 108 6.86 5.79 -12.74
CA THR A 108 6.40 4.40 -12.64
C THR A 108 7.44 3.58 -11.90
N PHE A 109 6.99 2.78 -10.93
CA PHE A 109 7.87 2.01 -10.05
C PHE A 109 7.25 0.67 -9.71
N THR A 110 8.08 -0.36 -9.62
CA THR A 110 7.68 -1.69 -9.14
C THR A 110 8.18 -1.85 -7.71
N LEU A 111 7.28 -1.90 -6.73
CA LEU A 111 7.64 -2.13 -5.34
C LEU A 111 7.28 -3.57 -4.94
N VAL A 112 8.27 -4.34 -4.51
CA VAL A 112 8.07 -5.72 -4.07
C VAL A 112 7.99 -5.74 -2.54
N GLU A 113 6.89 -6.27 -2.02
CA GLU A 113 6.62 -6.46 -0.58
C GLU A 113 6.15 -7.90 -0.33
N SER A 114 6.22 -8.36 0.91
CA SER A 114 5.77 -9.67 1.37
C SER A 114 4.29 -9.95 1.10
N ASN A 115 3.45 -8.93 0.93
CA ASN A 115 2.03 -9.06 0.58
C ASN A 115 1.77 -8.98 -0.94
N GLY A 116 2.81 -8.81 -1.76
CA GLY A 116 2.74 -8.89 -3.22
C GLY A 116 3.61 -7.89 -3.97
N ILE A 117 3.47 -7.88 -5.30
CA ILE A 117 4.16 -6.96 -6.20
C ILE A 117 3.23 -5.79 -6.57
N HIS A 118 3.68 -4.58 -6.24
CA HIS A 118 2.97 -3.32 -6.46
C HIS A 118 3.42 -2.63 -7.73
N ALA A 119 2.52 -2.52 -8.71
CA ALA A 119 2.69 -1.66 -9.88
C ALA A 119 2.23 -0.24 -9.52
N THR A 120 3.16 0.60 -9.08
CA THR A 120 2.89 1.87 -8.41
C THR A 120 3.65 3.03 -9.07
N ALA A 121 3.62 4.19 -8.42
CA ALA A 121 4.43 5.34 -8.80
C ALA A 121 5.04 6.02 -7.58
N ILE A 122 6.28 6.50 -7.70
CA ILE A 122 7.02 7.18 -6.63
C ILE A 122 7.36 8.61 -7.06
N SER A 123 7.33 9.54 -6.11
CA SER A 123 7.88 10.89 -6.26
C SER A 123 9.01 11.11 -5.26
N PHE A 124 10.15 11.58 -5.76
CA PHE A 124 11.33 11.91 -4.98
C PHE A 124 11.29 13.36 -4.52
N CYS A 125 11.65 13.57 -3.26
CA CYS A 125 11.77 14.91 -2.70
C CYS A 125 13.01 15.63 -3.27
N ARG A 126 12.86 16.90 -3.66
CA ARG A 126 13.98 17.77 -4.06
C ARG A 126 14.11 19.02 -3.18
N CYS A 127 13.58 18.98 -1.96
CA CYS A 127 13.85 19.99 -0.94
C CYS A 127 15.36 20.10 -0.67
N GLN A 128 15.79 21.26 -0.20
CA GLN A 128 17.18 21.46 0.19
C GLN A 128 17.50 20.62 1.43
N THR A 129 18.62 19.90 1.39
CA THR A 129 19.13 19.10 2.49
C THR A 129 19.93 19.98 3.46
N ALA A 130 20.21 19.46 4.66
CA ALA A 130 20.88 20.22 5.73
C ALA A 130 22.32 20.68 5.37
N ASP A 131 22.95 19.99 4.43
CA ASP A 131 24.27 20.30 3.86
C ASP A 131 24.19 21.29 2.67
N GLY A 132 23.01 21.86 2.40
CA GLY A 132 22.78 22.86 1.36
C GLY A 132 22.61 22.28 -0.04
N GLN A 133 22.71 20.95 -0.23
CA GLN A 133 22.45 20.31 -1.51
C GLN A 133 20.96 20.31 -1.85
N ARG A 134 20.62 20.28 -3.14
CA ARG A 134 19.21 20.21 -3.57
C ARG A 134 18.83 18.75 -3.82
N GLY A 135 17.99 18.20 -2.94
CA GLY A 135 17.48 16.84 -3.06
C GLY A 135 18.54 15.78 -2.75
N GLU A 136 18.24 14.92 -1.79
CA GLU A 136 19.05 13.73 -1.52
C GLU A 136 19.01 12.77 -2.74
N PRO A 137 20.10 12.03 -3.06
CA PRO A 137 20.07 11.02 -4.11
C PRO A 137 18.93 10.00 -3.95
N GLU A 138 18.31 9.60 -5.06
CA GLU A 138 17.10 8.77 -5.07
C GLU A 138 17.23 7.45 -4.31
N PHE A 139 18.37 6.76 -4.48
CA PHE A 139 18.64 5.50 -3.79
C PHE A 139 18.68 5.67 -2.26
N GLN A 140 19.15 6.83 -1.77
CA GLN A 140 19.20 7.11 -0.33
C GLN A 140 17.78 7.39 0.20
N GLN A 141 16.96 8.12 -0.54
CA GLN A 141 15.56 8.35 -0.18
C GLN A 141 14.78 7.03 -0.08
N LEU A 142 15.01 6.10 -1.02
CA LEU A 142 14.45 4.75 -0.97
C LEU A 142 14.92 3.99 0.28
N LEU A 143 16.23 3.99 0.56
CA LEU A 143 16.78 3.31 1.73
C LEU A 143 16.23 3.88 3.05
N ARG A 144 16.09 5.21 3.16
CA ARG A 144 15.45 5.86 4.32
C ARG A 144 13.97 5.48 4.48
N ALA A 145 13.29 5.22 3.38
CA ALA A 145 11.92 4.72 3.37
C ALA A 145 11.82 3.20 3.61
N GLY A 146 12.95 2.52 3.88
CA GLY A 146 12.97 1.07 4.08
C GLY A 146 12.80 0.27 2.79
N ILE A 147 13.21 0.84 1.66
CA ILE A 147 13.16 0.22 0.34
C ILE A 147 14.58 0.05 -0.18
N PHE A 148 15.01 -1.19 -0.36
CA PHE A 148 16.26 -1.52 -1.02
C PHE A 148 16.12 -1.34 -2.54
N PRO A 149 16.92 -0.49 -3.19
CA PRO A 149 16.79 -0.22 -4.61
C PRO A 149 17.36 -1.37 -5.45
N GLY A 150 16.69 -1.72 -6.55
CA GLY A 150 17.21 -2.67 -7.53
C GLY A 150 18.39 -2.14 -8.35
N SER A 151 18.59 -0.82 -8.37
CA SER A 151 19.71 -0.13 -9.02
C SER A 151 19.99 1.20 -8.33
N VAL A 152 21.27 1.55 -8.18
CA VAL A 152 21.67 2.85 -7.58
C VAL A 152 21.50 4.00 -8.58
N LYS A 153 21.71 3.74 -9.89
CA LYS A 153 21.74 4.79 -10.92
C LYS A 153 20.34 5.18 -11.39
N GLU A 154 19.44 4.21 -11.50
CA GLU A 154 18.09 4.40 -12.01
C GLU A 154 17.16 3.37 -11.36
N PRO A 155 16.65 3.63 -10.15
CA PRO A 155 15.82 2.68 -9.43
C PRO A 155 14.41 2.64 -10.04
N LYS A 156 14.11 1.60 -10.83
CA LYS A 156 12.74 1.31 -11.33
C LYS A 156 12.01 0.25 -10.51
N THR A 157 12.77 -0.50 -9.72
CA THR A 157 12.26 -1.55 -8.84
C THR A 157 12.88 -1.37 -7.47
N GLY A 158 12.09 -1.63 -6.42
CA GLY A 158 12.54 -1.64 -5.04
C GLY A 158 11.98 -2.84 -4.29
N TYR A 159 12.69 -3.25 -3.25
CA TYR A 159 12.35 -4.37 -2.38
C TYR A 159 12.27 -3.86 -0.96
N THR A 160 11.16 -4.03 -0.25
CA THR A 160 11.10 -3.56 1.13
C THR A 160 12.04 -4.35 2.02
N LEU A 161 12.56 -3.72 3.07
CA LEU A 161 13.42 -4.41 4.03
C LEU A 161 12.68 -5.55 4.76
N GLY A 162 11.36 -5.41 4.96
CA GLY A 162 10.50 -6.46 5.50
C GLY A 162 10.48 -7.70 4.62
N LEU A 163 10.31 -7.53 3.30
CA LEU A 163 10.42 -8.61 2.33
C LEU A 163 11.79 -9.31 2.39
N LEU A 164 12.87 -8.55 2.43
CA LEU A 164 14.23 -9.12 2.44
C LEU A 164 14.48 -9.94 3.71
N GLU A 165 13.96 -9.50 4.85
CA GLU A 165 14.04 -10.26 6.10
C GLU A 165 13.19 -11.54 6.05
N HIS A 166 11.96 -11.46 5.51
CA HIS A 166 11.13 -12.65 5.27
C HIS A 166 11.86 -13.68 4.39
N TYR A 167 12.42 -13.24 3.26
CA TYR A 167 13.19 -14.11 2.37
C TYR A 167 14.38 -14.76 3.07
N ARG A 168 15.10 -14.00 3.92
CA ARG A 168 16.21 -14.52 4.71
C ARG A 168 15.77 -15.64 5.65
N GLN A 169 14.61 -15.48 6.30
CA GLN A 169 14.06 -16.49 7.20
C GLN A 169 13.68 -17.77 6.45
N GLU A 170 13.04 -17.67 5.28
CA GLU A 170 12.70 -18.83 4.46
C GLU A 170 13.93 -19.58 3.94
N ARG A 171 14.95 -18.84 3.50
CA ARG A 171 16.23 -19.42 3.07
C ARG A 171 16.94 -20.16 4.19
N ASN A 172 16.91 -19.62 5.41
CA ASN A 172 17.47 -20.28 6.59
C ASN A 172 16.72 -21.57 6.94
N GLN A 173 15.43 -21.68 6.60
CA GLN A 173 14.62 -22.89 6.77
C GLN A 173 14.79 -23.90 5.62
N GLY A 174 15.73 -23.66 4.69
CA GLY A 174 16.08 -24.58 3.60
C GLY A 174 15.09 -24.58 2.43
N LYS A 175 14.18 -23.59 2.35
CA LYS A 175 13.16 -23.53 1.29
C LYS A 175 13.50 -22.46 0.26
N GLY A 176 13.41 -22.86 -1.01
CA GLY A 176 13.22 -21.96 -2.14
C GLY A 176 14.45 -21.25 -2.71
N SER A 177 14.42 -21.04 -4.02
CA SER A 177 15.20 -20.02 -4.70
C SER A 177 14.49 -18.67 -4.59
N ALA A 178 15.20 -17.55 -4.81
CA ALA A 178 14.58 -16.23 -4.94
C ALA A 178 13.46 -16.19 -5.98
N TYR A 179 13.61 -16.97 -7.07
CA TYR A 179 12.60 -17.11 -8.12
C TYR A 179 11.29 -17.69 -7.58
N ASN A 180 11.37 -18.79 -6.82
CA ASN A 180 10.16 -19.40 -6.23
C ASN A 180 9.48 -18.46 -5.25
N PHE A 181 10.27 -17.70 -4.48
CA PHE A 181 9.74 -16.74 -3.52
C PHE A 181 8.97 -15.61 -4.21
N VAL A 182 9.54 -15.02 -5.28
CA VAL A 182 8.87 -13.97 -6.07
C VAL A 182 7.61 -14.47 -6.76
N HIS A 183 7.58 -15.73 -7.20
CA HIS A 183 6.37 -16.34 -7.78
C HIS A 183 5.20 -16.44 -6.81
N VAL A 184 5.46 -16.62 -5.50
CA VAL A 184 4.40 -16.64 -4.47
C VAL A 184 3.79 -15.26 -4.26
N LEU A 185 4.49 -14.19 -4.65
CA LEU A 185 4.08 -12.79 -4.46
C LEU A 185 3.30 -12.21 -5.67
N GLN A 186 3.20 -12.95 -6.77
CA GLN A 186 2.47 -12.55 -7.99
C GLN A 186 0.97 -12.83 -7.85
#